data_AF-A0A497Y0Z6-F1
#
_entry.id   AF-A0A497Y0Z6-F1
#
_cell.length_a   1.000
_cell.length_b   1.000
_cell.length_c   1.000
_cell.angle_alpha   90.00
_cell.angle_beta   90.00
_cell.angle_gamma   90.00
#
_symmetry.space_group_name_H-M   'P 1'
#
loop_
_entity.id
_entity.type
_entity.pdbx_description
1 polymer ?
#
loop_
_entity_poly.entity_id
_entity_poly.type
_entity_poly.pdbx_seq_one_letter_code
_entity_poly.pdbx_strand_id
1 'polypeptide(L)'
;MKYTKTLFLLLLPIVTCGQAMNYQIKTSVGTNVKAKYAYLAMPKNLSSTQDTGKFLIVPINDGIAEFKGTVDLGDDILKTAYIFVDDRANITMPETISKVKEGIWSAKARHIVVEDLTMEIKNKDSLASAGITKGGKLTKEMEEYYQMLDNDQEIGFFKKYPDSPMSLLQLHYVVMMYELPLRSRLEAQGRDPRVYYQLLSERLRSTKQGVALKKRMDLLFVK
;
A
#
# COMPACT_ATOMS: atom_id res chain seq x y z
N MET A 1 -17.28 -56.22 -24.88
CA MET A 1 -18.39 -55.46 -24.26
C MET A 1 -17.90 -54.90 -22.93
N LYS A 2 -18.22 -53.62 -22.65
CA LYS A 2 -17.92 -52.82 -21.44
C LYS A 2 -16.59 -52.06 -21.41
N TYR A 3 -16.75 -50.88 -21.99
CA TYR A 3 -16.01 -49.64 -21.86
C TYR A 3 -15.71 -49.21 -20.41
N THR A 4 -14.78 -48.25 -20.34
CA THR A 4 -14.71 -47.13 -19.40
C THR A 4 -14.26 -47.42 -17.96
N LYS A 5 -12.95 -47.23 -17.71
CA LYS A 5 -12.43 -46.54 -16.53
C LYS A 5 -11.17 -45.70 -16.85
N THR A 6 -11.22 -44.92 -17.92
CA THR A 6 -10.26 -43.83 -18.16
C THR A 6 -11.04 -42.53 -18.27
N LEU A 7 -11.50 -42.01 -17.13
CA LEU A 7 -12.20 -40.73 -17.00
C LEU A 7 -12.18 -40.45 -15.48
N PHE A 8 -11.38 -39.53 -14.94
CA PHE A 8 -11.68 -38.11 -14.93
C PHE A 8 -10.41 -37.38 -14.43
N LEU A 9 -9.42 -37.18 -15.30
CA LEU A 9 -8.19 -36.44 -14.95
C LEU A 9 -7.90 -35.44 -16.07
N LEU A 10 -8.88 -34.58 -16.34
CA LEU A 10 -8.77 -33.48 -17.28
C LEU A 10 -9.65 -32.34 -16.77
N LEU A 11 -9.03 -31.18 -16.58
CA LEU A 11 -9.65 -29.85 -16.56
C LEU A 11 -10.34 -29.45 -15.25
N LEU A 12 -9.58 -29.40 -14.16
CA LEU A 12 -9.68 -28.19 -13.34
C LEU A 12 -8.55 -27.27 -13.82
N PRO A 13 -8.83 -26.26 -14.66
CA PRO A 13 -7.96 -25.11 -14.66
C PRO A 13 -8.02 -24.58 -13.24
N ILE A 14 -6.96 -24.81 -12.45
CA ILE A 14 -6.72 -24.01 -11.27
C ILE A 14 -6.47 -22.62 -11.83
N VAL A 15 -7.56 -21.89 -12.06
CA VAL A 15 -7.49 -20.46 -12.31
C VAL A 15 -6.99 -19.92 -10.98
N THR A 16 -5.68 -19.78 -10.86
CA THR A 16 -5.08 -18.86 -9.91
C THR A 16 -5.53 -17.47 -10.36
N CYS A 17 -6.78 -17.12 -10.05
CA CYS A 17 -7.22 -15.74 -10.13
C CYS A 17 -6.39 -15.00 -9.09
N GLY A 18 -5.29 -14.39 -9.55
CA GLY A 18 -4.69 -13.28 -8.82
C GLY A 18 -5.81 -12.29 -8.52
N GLN A 19 -5.87 -11.82 -7.27
CA GLN A 19 -6.85 -10.81 -6.91
C GLN A 19 -6.49 -9.52 -7.66
N ALA A 20 -7.28 -9.16 -8.65
CA ALA A 20 -7.10 -7.94 -9.40
C ALA A 20 -8.04 -6.85 -8.84
N MET A 21 -7.55 -5.62 -8.77
CA MET A 21 -8.32 -4.47 -8.31
C MET A 21 -8.25 -3.36 -9.35
N ASN A 22 -9.41 -2.81 -9.70
CA ASN A 22 -9.50 -1.63 -10.56
C ASN A 22 -9.31 -0.37 -9.71
N TYR A 23 -8.71 0.65 -10.30
CA TYR A 23 -8.55 1.95 -9.67
C TYR A 23 -8.72 3.09 -10.68
N GLN A 24 -9.21 4.20 -10.18
CA GLN A 24 -9.25 5.50 -10.81
C GLN A 24 -8.76 6.58 -9.84
N ILE A 25 -7.59 7.12 -10.12
CA ILE A 25 -6.96 8.17 -9.32
C ILE A 25 -7.00 9.45 -10.15
N LYS A 26 -7.70 10.47 -9.66
CA LYS A 26 -7.77 11.79 -10.28
C LYS A 26 -7.05 12.83 -9.42
N THR A 27 -6.21 13.63 -10.04
CA THR A 27 -5.45 14.72 -9.41
C THR A 27 -5.88 16.04 -10.03
N SER A 28 -6.41 16.94 -9.20
CA SER A 28 -6.58 18.35 -9.55
C SER A 28 -5.34 19.11 -9.13
N VAL A 29 -4.66 19.76 -10.07
CA VAL A 29 -3.42 20.50 -9.89
C VAL A 29 -3.72 21.99 -9.98
N GLY A 30 -3.44 22.72 -8.91
CA GLY A 30 -3.70 24.16 -8.84
C GLY A 30 -2.96 24.92 -9.93
N THR A 31 -3.56 26.01 -10.41
CA THR A 31 -3.02 26.84 -11.51
C THR A 31 -1.62 27.42 -11.23
N ASN A 32 -1.29 27.62 -9.95
CA ASN A 32 0.01 28.13 -9.52
C ASN A 32 1.10 27.04 -9.41
N VAL A 33 0.74 25.77 -9.60
CA VAL A 33 1.68 24.65 -9.52
C VAL A 33 2.37 24.45 -10.86
N LYS A 34 3.66 24.76 -10.93
CA LYS A 34 4.50 24.52 -12.12
C LYS A 34 4.85 23.03 -12.25
N ALA A 35 3.98 22.27 -12.93
CA ALA A 35 4.19 20.88 -13.32
C ALA A 35 3.49 20.59 -14.66
N LYS A 36 4.05 19.66 -15.45
CA LYS A 36 3.50 19.22 -16.74
C LYS A 36 3.02 17.77 -16.71
N TYR A 37 3.58 16.97 -15.80
CA TYR A 37 3.31 15.55 -15.69
C TYR A 37 2.96 15.19 -14.26
N ALA A 38 2.05 14.23 -14.12
CA ALA A 38 1.80 13.53 -12.89
C ALA A 38 2.36 12.11 -13.00
N TYR A 39 2.86 11.62 -11.88
CA TYR A 39 3.50 10.33 -11.75
C TYR A 39 2.77 9.47 -10.72
N LEU A 40 2.61 8.19 -11.02
CA LEU A 40 2.12 7.19 -10.08
C LEU A 40 3.16 6.06 -9.99
N ALA A 41 3.84 5.99 -8.86
CA ALA A 41 4.86 5.01 -8.56
C ALA A 41 4.31 3.94 -7.62
N MET A 42 4.13 2.71 -8.11
CA MET A 42 3.75 1.53 -7.33
C MET A 42 4.96 0.60 -7.19
N PRO A 43 5.91 0.89 -6.28
CA PRO A 43 7.08 0.05 -6.09
C PRO A 43 6.68 -1.33 -5.57
N LYS A 44 7.24 -2.39 -6.15
CA LYS A 44 7.02 -3.75 -5.63
C LYS A 44 7.74 -3.95 -4.29
N ASN A 45 8.93 -3.38 -4.17
CA ASN A 45 9.68 -3.32 -2.94
C ASN A 45 10.49 -2.02 -2.90
N LEU A 46 10.38 -1.27 -1.81
CA LEU A 46 11.19 -0.07 -1.62
C LEU A 46 12.68 -0.38 -1.40
N SER A 47 13.08 -1.63 -1.11
CA SER A 47 14.48 -1.98 -0.87
C SER A 47 15.29 -2.28 -2.14
N SER A 48 14.65 -2.61 -3.27
CA SER A 48 15.33 -2.97 -4.52
C SER A 48 15.09 -1.96 -5.65
N THR A 49 16.13 -1.62 -6.39
CA THR A 49 16.05 -0.80 -7.61
C THR A 49 16.02 -1.65 -8.90
N GLN A 50 16.05 -2.98 -8.79
CA GLN A 50 16.07 -3.89 -9.93
C GLN A 50 14.67 -4.42 -10.29
N ASP A 51 13.80 -4.63 -9.29
CA ASP A 51 12.40 -5.00 -9.48
C ASP A 51 11.51 -3.86 -9.01
N THR A 52 11.33 -2.89 -9.90
CA THR A 52 10.91 -1.55 -9.52
C THR A 52 9.40 -1.39 -9.41
N GLY A 53 8.61 -2.40 -9.79
CA GLY A 53 7.14 -2.33 -9.79
C GLY A 53 6.57 -1.56 -10.99
N LYS A 54 5.42 -0.92 -10.81
CA LYS A 54 4.69 -0.22 -11.90
C LYS A 54 4.86 1.28 -11.77
N PHE A 55 5.27 1.94 -12.86
CA PHE A 55 5.50 3.38 -12.90
C PHE A 55 4.71 3.97 -14.07
N LEU A 56 3.79 4.89 -13.78
CA LEU A 56 2.95 5.54 -14.78
C LEU A 56 3.22 7.04 -14.82
N ILE A 57 3.14 7.60 -16.02
CA ILE A 57 3.29 9.03 -16.28
C ILE A 57 2.10 9.46 -17.12
N VAL A 58 1.42 10.52 -16.73
CA VAL A 58 0.33 11.12 -17.51
C VAL A 58 0.53 12.64 -17.61
N PRO A 59 0.17 13.26 -18.74
CA PRO A 59 0.19 14.72 -18.85
C PRO A 59 -0.88 15.34 -17.95
N ILE A 60 -0.61 16.55 -17.45
CA ILE A 60 -1.59 17.39 -16.77
C ILE A 60 -2.24 18.29 -17.82
N ASN A 61 -3.51 18.03 -18.12
CA ASN A 61 -4.30 18.81 -19.09
C ASN A 61 -5.37 19.60 -18.34
N ASP A 62 -5.43 20.91 -18.55
CA ASP A 62 -6.38 21.82 -17.88
C ASP A 62 -6.40 21.66 -16.35
N GLY A 63 -5.21 21.49 -15.77
CA GLY A 63 -5.04 21.29 -14.32
C GLY A 63 -5.51 19.91 -13.82
N ILE A 64 -5.74 18.94 -14.70
CA ILE A 64 -6.20 17.60 -14.34
C ILE A 64 -5.22 16.56 -14.84
N ALA A 65 -4.87 15.62 -13.96
CA ALA A 65 -4.24 14.36 -14.31
C ALA A 65 -5.12 13.19 -13.85
N GLU A 66 -5.06 12.09 -14.59
CA GLU A 66 -5.89 10.91 -14.30
C GLU A 66 -5.13 9.63 -14.59
N PHE A 67 -5.10 8.73 -13.61
CA PHE A 67 -4.60 7.37 -13.73
C PHE A 67 -5.78 6.41 -13.64
N LYS A 68 -5.89 5.51 -14.61
CA LYS A 68 -6.86 4.41 -14.60
C LYS A 68 -6.16 3.12 -14.91
N GLY A 69 -6.56 2.05 -14.23
CA GLY A 69 -6.13 0.73 -14.61
C GLY A 69 -6.50 -0.33 -13.60
N THR A 70 -5.87 -1.48 -13.77
CA THR A 70 -5.99 -2.62 -12.88
C THR A 70 -4.61 -2.90 -12.28
N VAL A 71 -4.59 -3.34 -11.03
CA VAL A 71 -3.41 -3.83 -10.33
C VAL A 71 -3.65 -5.25 -9.85
N ASP A 72 -2.67 -6.13 -10.08
CA ASP A 72 -2.65 -7.45 -9.47
C ASP A 72 -2.12 -7.32 -8.04
N LEU A 73 -2.92 -7.77 -7.08
CA LEU A 73 -2.55 -7.76 -5.68
C LEU A 73 -1.57 -8.89 -5.34
N GLY A 74 -1.56 -9.97 -6.12
CA GLY A 74 -0.78 -11.17 -5.82
C GLY A 74 -1.22 -11.77 -4.47
N ASP A 75 -0.27 -11.87 -3.53
CA ASP A 75 -0.53 -12.33 -2.16
C ASP A 75 -0.84 -11.19 -1.17
N ASP A 76 -0.74 -9.93 -1.60
CA ASP A 76 -1.06 -8.78 -0.76
C ASP A 76 -2.57 -8.52 -0.74
N ILE A 77 -3.09 -7.97 0.36
CA ILE A 77 -4.51 -7.58 0.46
C ILE A 77 -4.80 -6.21 -0.19
N LEU A 78 -3.77 -5.40 -0.42
CA LEU A 78 -3.83 -4.08 -1.05
C LEU A 78 -2.45 -3.67 -1.58
N LYS A 79 -2.42 -2.67 -2.47
CA LYS A 79 -1.17 -2.04 -2.94
C LYS A 79 -1.13 -0.57 -2.55
N THR A 80 0.06 -0.06 -2.26
CA THR A 80 0.28 1.37 -2.02
C THR A 80 1.08 1.98 -3.18
N ALA A 81 0.96 3.29 -3.35
CA ALA A 81 1.68 4.04 -4.37
C ALA A 81 2.14 5.40 -3.86
N TYR A 82 3.06 6.01 -4.58
CA TYR A 82 3.45 7.40 -4.41
C TYR A 82 2.98 8.20 -5.62
N ILE A 83 2.30 9.32 -5.36
CA ILE A 83 1.92 10.30 -6.38
C ILE A 83 2.83 11.50 -6.27
N PHE A 84 3.37 11.95 -7.38
CA PHE A 84 4.07 13.23 -7.46
C PHE A 84 3.86 13.93 -8.79
N VAL A 85 4.25 15.20 -8.88
CA VAL A 85 4.13 16.02 -10.09
C VAL A 85 5.46 16.70 -10.38
N ASP A 86 5.81 16.80 -11.67
CA ASP A 86 7.07 17.40 -12.13
C ASP A 86 6.89 18.03 -13.51
N ASP A 87 7.82 18.89 -13.92
CA ASP A 87 7.87 19.48 -15.26
C ASP A 87 8.63 18.59 -16.26
N ARG A 88 9.55 17.77 -15.76
CA ARG A 88 10.28 16.77 -16.54
C ARG A 88 9.37 15.59 -16.87
N ALA A 89 9.64 14.93 -17.99
CA ALA A 89 8.93 13.71 -18.44
C ALA A 89 9.78 12.43 -18.28
N ASN A 90 11.02 12.55 -17.77
CA ASN A 90 12.04 11.51 -17.80
C ASN A 90 12.44 11.00 -16.40
N ILE A 91 11.65 11.29 -15.37
CA ILE A 91 11.86 10.72 -14.04
C ILE A 91 11.63 9.22 -14.11
N THR A 92 12.47 8.46 -13.43
CA THR A 92 12.41 6.99 -13.42
C THR A 92 12.03 6.44 -12.06
N MET A 93 11.60 5.17 -12.03
CA MET A 93 11.31 4.48 -10.78
C MET A 93 12.56 4.30 -9.89
N PRO A 94 13.76 3.95 -10.41
CA PRO A 94 14.98 3.95 -9.59
C PRO A 94 15.29 5.30 -8.94
N GLU A 95 15.14 6.42 -9.67
CA GLU A 95 15.27 7.78 -9.10
C GLU A 95 14.26 8.00 -7.98
N THR A 96 12.99 7.64 -8.23
CA THR A 96 11.90 7.73 -7.24
C THR A 96 12.23 6.94 -5.96
N ILE A 97 12.63 5.69 -6.09
CA ILE A 97 12.98 4.82 -4.95
C ILE A 97 14.16 5.39 -4.17
N SER A 98 15.21 5.85 -4.85
CA SER A 98 16.36 6.51 -4.21
C SER A 98 15.92 7.75 -3.41
N LYS A 99 15.08 8.61 -4.00
CA LYS A 99 14.59 9.83 -3.33
C LYS A 99 13.67 9.58 -2.16
N VAL A 100 12.87 8.52 -2.20
CA VAL A 100 12.04 8.07 -1.06
C VAL A 100 12.94 7.54 0.07
N LYS A 101 13.94 6.70 -0.24
CA LYS A 101 14.90 6.17 0.76
C LYS A 101 15.71 7.27 1.43
N GLU A 102 16.14 8.28 0.66
CA GLU A 102 16.88 9.44 1.16
C GLU A 102 16.00 10.41 1.98
N GLY A 103 14.69 10.17 2.07
CA GLY A 103 13.74 11.05 2.76
C GLY A 103 13.45 12.37 2.03
N ILE A 104 14.08 12.60 0.88
CA ILE A 104 13.95 13.85 0.09
C ILE A 104 12.52 14.03 -0.43
N TRP A 105 11.81 12.92 -0.70
CA TRP A 105 10.43 12.95 -1.20
C TRP A 105 9.36 12.79 -0.13
N SER A 106 9.74 12.80 1.15
CA SER A 106 8.78 12.79 2.26
C SER A 106 7.75 13.93 2.17
N ALA A 107 8.13 15.10 1.65
CA ALA A 107 7.23 16.23 1.40
C ALA A 107 6.75 16.34 -0.06
N LYS A 108 7.50 15.79 -1.02
CA LYS A 108 7.29 15.98 -2.48
C LYS A 108 6.47 14.89 -3.15
N ALA A 109 6.18 13.81 -2.43
CA ALA A 109 5.30 12.75 -2.87
C ALA A 109 4.18 12.52 -1.86
N ARG A 110 3.00 12.17 -2.37
CA ARG A 110 1.87 11.72 -1.56
C ARG A 110 1.84 10.20 -1.56
N HIS A 111 1.99 9.59 -0.39
CA HIS A 111 1.77 8.16 -0.22
C HIS A 111 0.27 7.88 -0.16
N ILE A 112 -0.20 6.93 -0.97
CA ILE A 112 -1.61 6.57 -1.08
C ILE A 112 -1.79 5.05 -1.10
N VAL A 113 -3.01 4.60 -0.82
CA VAL A 113 -3.47 3.27 -1.22
C VAL A 113 -3.96 3.36 -2.67
N VAL A 114 -3.65 2.35 -3.48
CA VAL A 114 -4.17 2.26 -4.85
C VAL A 114 -5.67 1.95 -4.75
N GLU A 115 -6.51 2.96 -4.96
CA GLU A 115 -7.97 2.85 -4.89
C GLU A 115 -8.60 3.98 -5.70
N ASP A 116 -9.93 4.01 -5.78
CA ASP A 116 -10.65 5.13 -6.36
C ASP A 116 -10.53 6.37 -5.45
N LEU A 117 -9.85 7.40 -5.93
CA LEU A 117 -9.72 8.66 -5.20
C LEU A 117 -9.59 9.88 -6.10
N THR A 118 -10.00 11.01 -5.57
CA THR A 118 -9.68 12.33 -6.13
C THR A 118 -8.94 13.14 -5.08
N MET A 119 -7.84 13.77 -5.47
CA MET A 119 -7.03 14.61 -4.61
C MET A 119 -6.70 15.95 -5.25
N GLU A 120 -6.40 16.94 -4.40
CA GLU A 120 -6.06 18.30 -4.81
C GLU A 120 -4.61 18.62 -4.44
N ILE A 121 -3.82 19.02 -5.43
CA ILE A 121 -2.42 19.43 -5.30
C ILE A 121 -2.34 20.95 -5.42
N LYS A 122 -2.16 21.63 -4.29
CA LYS A 122 -2.03 23.10 -4.23
C LYS A 122 -0.58 23.58 -4.31
N ASN A 123 0.38 22.75 -3.91
CA ASN A 123 1.79 23.09 -3.87
C ASN A 123 2.63 21.84 -4.19
N LYS A 124 3.54 21.94 -5.18
CA LYS A 124 4.38 20.81 -5.59
C LYS A 124 5.43 20.38 -4.56
N ASP A 125 5.82 21.28 -3.65
CA ASP A 125 6.84 20.99 -2.63
C ASP A 125 6.23 20.50 -1.31
N SER A 126 4.89 20.40 -1.23
CA SER A 126 4.15 19.90 -0.07
C SER A 126 3.04 18.91 -0.46
N LEU A 127 3.32 18.04 -1.43
CA LEU A 127 2.38 17.02 -1.88
C LEU A 127 1.98 16.05 -0.79
N ALA A 128 2.83 15.81 0.19
CA ALA A 128 2.50 14.95 1.32
C ALA A 128 1.27 15.42 2.09
N SER A 129 0.88 16.70 1.97
CA SER A 129 -0.34 17.27 2.59
C SER A 129 -1.52 17.42 1.61
N ALA A 130 -1.38 16.94 0.37
CA ALA A 130 -2.42 17.05 -0.65
C ALA A 130 -3.71 16.36 -0.20
N GLY A 131 -4.80 17.12 -0.14
CA GLY A 131 -6.06 16.66 0.43
C GLY A 131 -6.84 15.74 -0.50
N ILE A 132 -7.46 14.70 0.07
CA ILE A 132 -8.39 13.81 -0.64
C ILE A 132 -9.78 14.44 -0.63
N THR A 133 -10.27 14.82 -1.81
CA THR A 133 -11.57 15.51 -1.99
C THR A 133 -12.71 14.54 -2.29
N LYS A 134 -12.42 13.33 -2.81
CA LYS A 134 -13.43 12.28 -3.08
C LYS A 134 -12.80 10.89 -2.96
N GLY A 135 -13.56 9.89 -2.50
CA GLY A 135 -13.08 8.52 -2.35
C GLY A 135 -11.95 8.41 -1.32
N GLY A 136 -10.98 7.53 -1.61
CA GLY A 136 -9.75 7.39 -0.83
C GLY A 136 -9.97 6.88 0.59
N LYS A 137 -10.86 5.90 0.78
CA LYS A 137 -11.23 5.41 2.12
C LYS A 137 -10.01 4.79 2.82
N LEU A 138 -9.30 3.89 2.13
CA LEU A 138 -8.16 3.19 2.71
C LEU A 138 -6.97 4.13 2.91
N THR A 139 -6.81 5.12 2.04
CA THR A 139 -5.79 6.17 2.16
C THR A 139 -6.05 7.06 3.37
N LYS A 140 -7.31 7.42 3.63
CA LYS A 140 -7.69 8.15 4.86
C LYS A 140 -7.45 7.32 6.12
N GLU A 141 -7.77 6.01 6.08
CA GLU A 141 -7.43 5.11 7.19
C GLU A 141 -5.91 5.02 7.40
N MET A 142 -5.12 4.99 6.32
CA MET A 142 -3.66 5.03 6.41
C MET A 142 -3.15 6.34 7.05
N GLU A 143 -3.73 7.49 6.69
CA GLU A 143 -3.42 8.78 7.33
C GLU A 143 -3.78 8.80 8.81
N GLU A 144 -4.95 8.26 9.16
CA GLU A 144 -5.38 8.14 10.55
C GLU A 144 -4.46 7.23 11.35
N TYR A 145 -4.00 6.13 10.76
CA TYR A 145 -2.99 5.27 11.38
C TYR A 145 -1.70 6.04 11.69
N TYR A 146 -1.18 6.82 10.73
CA TYR A 146 0.03 7.61 10.97
C TYR A 146 -0.16 8.66 12.06
N GLN A 147 -1.31 9.33 12.10
CA GLN A 147 -1.64 10.26 13.18
C GLN A 147 -1.71 9.55 14.54
N MET A 148 -2.29 8.35 14.61
CA MET A 148 -2.33 7.58 15.85
C MET A 148 -0.94 7.08 16.26
N LEU A 149 -0.10 6.70 15.29
CA LEU A 149 1.27 6.26 15.52
C LEU A 149 2.14 7.38 16.10
N ASP A 150 1.99 8.61 15.61
CA ASP A 150 2.71 9.79 16.10
C ASP A 150 2.30 10.19 17.52
N ASN A 151 1.12 9.78 17.96
CA ASN A 151 0.57 10.05 19.28
C ASN A 151 0.62 8.83 20.24
N ASP A 152 1.35 7.76 19.88
CA ASP A 152 1.41 6.50 20.65
C ASP A 152 0.04 5.88 20.96
N GLN A 153 -0.89 6.01 20.01
CA GLN A 153 -2.28 5.54 20.09
C GLN A 153 -2.62 4.50 19.01
N GLU A 154 -1.63 3.88 18.37
CA GLU A 154 -1.86 3.00 17.22
C GLU A 154 -2.72 1.78 17.55
N ILE A 155 -2.75 1.30 18.79
CA ILE A 155 -3.69 0.25 19.22
C ILE A 155 -5.16 0.67 19.00
N GLY A 156 -5.45 1.97 19.12
CA GLY A 156 -6.76 2.55 18.83
C GLY A 156 -7.19 2.33 17.38
N PHE A 157 -6.24 2.36 16.45
CA PHE A 157 -6.50 2.10 15.04
C PHE A 157 -7.03 0.68 14.82
N PHE A 158 -6.35 -0.33 15.39
CA PHE A 158 -6.77 -1.73 15.28
C PHE A 158 -8.13 -2.01 15.94
N LYS A 159 -8.45 -1.30 17.03
CA LYS A 159 -9.77 -1.39 17.67
C LYS A 159 -10.87 -0.74 16.83
N LYS A 160 -10.56 0.38 16.15
CA LYS A 160 -11.51 1.13 15.33
C LYS A 160 -11.79 0.46 13.99
N TYR A 161 -10.77 -0.15 13.39
CA TYR A 161 -10.83 -0.74 12.04
C TYR A 161 -10.48 -2.24 12.01
N PRO A 162 -11.07 -3.09 12.87
CA PRO A 162 -10.63 -4.48 13.01
C PRO A 162 -10.79 -5.30 11.72
N ASP A 163 -11.70 -4.91 10.83
CA ASP A 163 -11.95 -5.56 9.54
C ASP A 163 -11.36 -4.79 8.33
N SER A 164 -10.56 -3.74 8.54
CA SER A 164 -9.93 -3.04 7.42
C SER A 164 -8.70 -3.79 6.87
N PRO A 165 -8.57 -3.95 5.54
CA PRO A 165 -7.32 -4.37 4.91
C PRO A 165 -6.10 -3.55 5.36
N MET A 166 -6.31 -2.27 5.72
CA MET A 166 -5.26 -1.40 6.22
C MET A 166 -4.72 -1.87 7.57
N SER A 167 -5.56 -2.36 8.48
CA SER A 167 -5.09 -2.93 9.74
C SER A 167 -4.22 -4.17 9.52
N LEU A 168 -4.55 -5.04 8.56
CA LEU A 168 -3.70 -6.18 8.23
C LEU A 168 -2.34 -5.73 7.66
N LEU A 169 -2.33 -4.73 6.79
CA LEU A 169 -1.10 -4.15 6.24
C LEU A 169 -0.22 -3.52 7.33
N GLN A 170 -0.81 -2.73 8.23
CA GLN A 170 -0.03 -2.07 9.28
C GLN A 170 0.54 -3.09 10.26
N LEU A 171 -0.21 -4.14 10.59
CA LEU A 171 0.33 -5.26 11.36
C LEU A 171 1.52 -5.92 10.64
N HIS A 172 1.45 -6.11 9.32
CA HIS A 172 2.58 -6.64 8.55
C HIS A 172 3.84 -5.80 8.75
N TYR A 173 3.74 -4.47 8.69
CA TYR A 173 4.88 -3.59 8.95
C TYR A 173 5.39 -3.68 10.38
N VAL A 174 4.51 -3.75 11.39
CA VAL A 174 4.93 -3.94 12.79
C VAL A 174 5.71 -5.26 12.93
N VAL A 175 5.22 -6.36 12.35
CA VAL A 175 5.93 -7.65 12.35
C VAL A 175 7.29 -7.54 11.67
N MET A 176 7.39 -6.85 10.53
CA MET A 176 8.68 -6.61 9.88
C MET A 176 9.66 -5.83 10.75
N MET A 177 9.19 -4.82 11.50
CA MET A 177 10.07 -4.06 12.40
C MET A 177 10.58 -4.90 13.58
N TYR A 178 9.85 -5.94 13.99
CA TYR A 178 10.30 -6.90 15.01
C TYR A 178 11.46 -7.78 14.55
N GLU A 179 11.65 -7.96 13.24
CA GLU A 179 12.78 -8.71 12.68
C GLU A 179 14.05 -7.88 12.58
N LEU A 180 13.91 -6.56 12.68
CA LEU A 180 15.01 -5.63 12.77
C LEU A 180 15.52 -5.54 14.21
N PRO A 181 16.71 -4.96 14.45
CA PRO A 181 17.23 -4.71 15.80
C PRO A 181 16.46 -3.56 16.52
N LEU A 182 15.14 -3.50 16.36
CA LEU A 182 14.21 -2.56 16.96
C LEU A 182 13.25 -3.22 17.96
N ARG A 183 13.24 -4.55 18.05
CA ARG A 183 12.34 -5.33 18.89
C ARG A 183 12.24 -4.80 20.33
N SER A 184 13.35 -4.66 21.04
CA SER A 184 13.32 -4.22 22.45
C SER A 184 12.73 -2.81 22.62
N ARG A 185 12.93 -1.93 21.63
CA ARG A 185 12.32 -0.59 21.63
C ARG A 185 10.81 -0.67 21.46
N LEU A 186 10.34 -1.49 20.51
CA LEU A 186 8.90 -1.68 20.27
C LEU A 186 8.21 -2.32 21.48
N GLU A 187 8.84 -3.32 22.09
CA GLU A 187 8.34 -3.95 23.32
C GLU A 187 8.26 -2.93 24.48
N ALA A 188 9.27 -2.07 24.64
CA ALA A 188 9.26 -1.00 25.65
C ALA A 188 8.14 0.04 25.41
N GLN A 189 7.73 0.22 24.16
CA GLN A 189 6.60 1.07 23.78
C GLN A 189 5.24 0.34 23.88
N GLY A 190 5.20 -0.90 24.37
CA GLY A 190 3.98 -1.71 24.46
C GLY A 190 3.44 -2.20 23.11
N ARG A 191 4.25 -2.15 22.05
CA ARG A 191 3.84 -2.43 20.68
C ARG A 191 3.99 -3.91 20.34
N ASP A 192 3.14 -4.77 20.89
CA ASP A 192 3.19 -6.22 20.64
C ASP A 192 2.32 -6.62 19.43
N PRO A 193 2.90 -7.13 18.32
CA PRO A 193 2.13 -7.52 17.14
C PRO A 193 1.14 -8.65 17.41
N ARG A 194 1.35 -9.49 18.44
CA ARG A 194 0.40 -10.55 18.81
C ARG A 194 -0.90 -9.96 19.34
N VAL A 195 -0.82 -8.86 20.09
CA VAL A 195 -2.00 -8.13 20.58
C VAL A 195 -2.76 -7.53 19.40
N TYR A 196 -2.06 -6.89 18.46
CA TYR A 196 -2.66 -6.32 17.27
C TYR A 196 -3.33 -7.37 16.38
N TYR A 197 -2.75 -8.56 16.24
CA TYR A 197 -3.35 -9.67 15.50
C TYR A 197 -4.68 -10.15 16.11
N GLN A 198 -4.78 -10.18 17.44
CA GLN A 198 -6.02 -10.58 18.13
C GLN A 198 -7.15 -9.57 17.91
N LEU A 199 -6.82 -8.30 17.66
CA LEU A 199 -7.80 -7.25 17.36
C LEU A 199 -8.31 -7.32 15.92
N LEU A 200 -7.63 -8.02 15.01
CA LEU A 200 -8.13 -8.21 13.64
C LEU A 200 -9.40 -9.05 13.63
N SER A 201 -10.26 -8.81 12.64
CA SER A 201 -11.43 -9.64 12.37
C SER A 201 -11.03 -11.06 11.99
N GLU A 202 -11.95 -12.01 12.22
CA GLU A 202 -11.77 -13.39 11.78
C GLU A 202 -11.56 -13.50 10.26
N ARG A 203 -12.30 -12.68 9.49
CA ARG A 203 -12.15 -12.59 8.04
C ARG A 203 -10.71 -12.27 7.64
N LEU A 204 -10.11 -11.24 8.23
CA LEU A 204 -8.73 -10.84 7.92
C LEU A 204 -7.70 -11.88 8.38
N ARG A 205 -7.87 -12.44 9.58
CA ARG A 205 -6.99 -13.52 10.08
C ARG A 205 -6.99 -14.76 9.19
N SER A 206 -8.11 -15.03 8.51
CA SER A 206 -8.31 -16.19 7.64
C SER A 206 -7.83 -15.97 6.21
N THR A 207 -7.44 -14.75 5.83
CA THR A 207 -6.81 -14.50 4.53
C THR A 207 -5.44 -15.17 4.44
N LYS A 208 -4.94 -15.42 3.22
CA LYS A 208 -3.58 -15.96 3.00
C LYS A 208 -2.52 -15.12 3.73
N GLN A 209 -2.60 -13.80 3.61
CA GLN A 209 -1.68 -12.87 4.28
C GLN A 209 -1.82 -12.93 5.81
N GLY A 210 -3.05 -13.00 6.34
CA GLY A 210 -3.31 -13.15 7.78
C GLY A 210 -2.73 -14.44 8.37
N VAL A 211 -2.89 -15.57 7.67
CA VAL A 211 -2.31 -16.86 8.07
C VAL A 211 -0.78 -16.83 7.98
N ALA A 212 -0.22 -16.25 6.92
CA ALA A 212 1.23 -16.11 6.76
C ALA A 212 1.85 -15.25 7.88
N LEU A 213 1.20 -14.13 8.23
CA LEU A 213 1.63 -13.28 9.33
C LEU A 213 1.61 -14.00 10.67
N LYS A 214 0.57 -14.81 10.95
CA LYS A 214 0.53 -15.61 12.18
C LYS A 214 1.72 -16.56 12.29
N LYS A 215 2.00 -17.31 11.22
CA LYS A 215 3.15 -18.22 11.16
C LYS A 215 4.47 -17.48 11.38
N ARG A 216 4.64 -16.32 10.74
CA ARG A 216 5.83 -15.48 10.89
C ARG A 216 6.01 -15.00 12.32
N MET A 217 4.96 -14.50 12.96
CA MET A 217 5.02 -14.12 14.38
C MET A 217 5.34 -15.32 15.27
N ASP A 218 4.71 -16.48 15.04
CA ASP A 218 4.98 -17.67 15.84
C ASP A 218 6.47 -18.02 15.83
N LEU A 219 7.13 -17.93 14.67
CA LEU A 219 8.58 -18.11 14.54
C LEU A 219 9.40 -17.08 15.33
N LEU A 220 8.99 -15.81 15.35
CA LEU A 220 9.71 -14.72 16.05
C LEU A 220 9.61 -14.80 17.58
N PHE A 221 8.57 -15.47 18.08
CA PHE A 221 8.31 -15.61 19.51
C PHE A 221 8.50 -17.05 20.02
N VAL A 222 9.02 -17.97 19.21
CA VAL A 222 9.51 -19.27 19.71
C VAL A 222 10.67 -18.99 20.67
N LYS A 223 10.53 -19.49 21.90
CA LYS A 223 11.60 -19.49 22.91
C LYS A 223 12.52 -20.68 22.70
#